data_AF-A0AA42VAD9-F1
#
_entry.id   AF-A0AA42VAD9-F1
#
_cell.length_a   1.000
_cell.length_b   1.000
_cell.length_c   1.000
_cell.angle_alpha   90.00
_cell.angle_beta   90.00
_cell.angle_gamma   90.00
#
_symmetry.space_group_name_H-M   'P 1'
#
loop_
_entity.id
_entity.type
_entity.pdbx_description
1 polymer ?
#
loop_
_entity_poly.entity_id
_entity_poly.type
_entity_poly.pdbx_seq_one_letter_code
_entity_poly.pdbx_strand_id
1 'polypeptide(L)'
;MPAPCPLCSSCRSYPLPVAGKAYHRCLACELVWLDEADHLDEAAEKAVYDDHDNRVDDPGYRRFLMRAFGEVLARVSPPASGLDFGCGPGPALVAMGREAGFEMAGYDKFYADDPELLSREYDFITSTEVVEHLADPRAVLDGLWARLKPGGVLVVQTQRVLGDERFRTWRYRQDPTHIVFFAEASFRALGARWRAEVEFPHADVAVFTKP
;
A
#
# COMPACT_ATOMS: atom_id res chain seq x y z
N MET A 1 0.62 1.02 -28.43
CA MET A 1 1.44 1.78 -27.47
C MET A 1 1.20 1.16 -26.11
N PRO A 2 2.22 0.97 -25.26
CA PRO A 2 1.99 0.45 -23.91
C PRO A 2 1.00 1.35 -23.16
N ALA A 3 0.19 0.76 -22.29
CA ALA A 3 -0.72 1.52 -21.44
C ALA A 3 0.06 2.57 -20.63
N PRO A 4 -0.51 3.77 -20.38
CA PRO A 4 0.11 4.75 -19.50
C PRO A 4 0.39 4.14 -18.12
N CYS A 5 1.46 4.59 -17.46
CA CYS A 5 1.76 4.17 -16.09
C CYS A 5 0.54 4.40 -15.18
N PRO A 6 0.03 3.38 -14.46
CA PRO A 6 -1.19 3.50 -13.68
C PRO A 6 -1.05 4.48 -12.50
N LEU A 7 0.19 4.72 -12.04
CA LEU A 7 0.45 5.67 -10.95
C LEU A 7 0.67 7.11 -11.43
N CYS A 8 1.52 7.36 -12.44
CA CYS A 8 1.93 8.72 -12.84
C CYS A 8 1.45 9.16 -14.24
N SER A 9 0.71 8.30 -14.97
CA SER A 9 0.15 8.55 -16.32
C SER A 9 1.18 8.88 -17.40
N SER A 10 2.47 8.76 -17.10
CA SER A 10 3.50 8.85 -18.12
C SER A 10 3.31 7.72 -19.14
N CYS A 11 3.33 8.08 -20.42
CA CYS A 11 3.36 7.11 -21.53
C CYS A 11 4.79 6.57 -21.79
N ARG A 12 5.78 6.99 -21.00
CA ARG A 12 7.18 6.55 -21.13
C ARG A 12 7.44 5.38 -20.19
N SER A 13 7.43 4.18 -20.76
CA SER A 13 7.77 2.93 -20.09
C SER A 13 8.48 1.98 -21.04
N TYR A 14 9.07 0.93 -20.47
CA TYR A 14 9.69 -0.16 -21.23
C TYR A 14 9.25 -1.52 -20.68
N PRO A 15 9.20 -2.56 -21.53
CA PRO A 15 8.86 -3.91 -21.09
C PRO A 15 9.97 -4.51 -20.22
N LEU A 16 9.57 -5.19 -19.16
CA LEU A 16 10.43 -5.91 -18.22
C LEU A 16 9.90 -7.35 -18.07
N PRO A 17 10.01 -8.22 -19.10
CA PRO A 17 9.50 -9.57 -19.02
C PRO A 17 10.26 -10.39 -17.98
N VAL A 18 9.54 -11.10 -17.12
CA VAL A 18 10.11 -11.93 -16.05
C VAL A 18 9.30 -13.22 -15.91
N ALA A 19 9.97 -14.37 -15.98
CA ALA A 19 9.36 -15.68 -15.72
C ALA A 19 8.06 -15.95 -16.50
N GLY A 20 8.00 -15.53 -17.77
CA GLY A 20 6.84 -15.72 -18.65
C GLY A 20 5.72 -14.69 -18.48
N LYS A 21 5.80 -13.79 -17.50
CA LYS A 21 4.86 -12.67 -17.30
C LYS A 21 5.37 -11.38 -17.94
N ALA A 22 4.44 -10.56 -18.43
CA ALA A 22 4.71 -9.25 -19.00
C ALA A 22 4.60 -8.16 -17.92
N TYR A 23 5.74 -7.63 -17.47
CA TYR A 23 5.77 -6.42 -16.67
C TYR A 23 6.20 -5.22 -17.51
N HIS A 24 5.89 -4.03 -17.03
CA HIS A 24 6.34 -2.76 -17.59
C HIS A 24 6.99 -1.93 -16.48
N ARG A 25 8.07 -1.19 -16.80
CA ARG A 25 8.69 -0.24 -15.87
C ARG A 25 8.58 1.20 -16.38
N CYS A 26 8.10 2.10 -15.52
CA CYS A 26 7.92 3.50 -15.85
C CYS A 26 9.27 4.23 -15.88
N LEU A 27 9.52 5.04 -16.91
CA LEU A 27 10.71 5.90 -16.97
C LEU A 27 10.56 7.22 -16.17
N ALA A 28 9.36 7.54 -15.70
CA ALA A 28 9.10 8.79 -14.97
C ALA A 28 9.07 8.60 -13.45
N CYS A 29 8.44 7.52 -12.96
CA CYS A 29 8.31 7.26 -11.52
C CYS A 29 8.82 5.87 -11.11
N GLU A 30 9.44 5.13 -12.03
CA GLU A 30 10.04 3.80 -11.80
C GLU A 30 9.12 2.70 -11.28
N LEU A 31 7.80 2.95 -11.21
CA LEU A 31 6.82 1.93 -10.90
C LEU A 31 6.97 0.76 -11.87
N VAL A 32 6.93 -0.46 -11.34
CA VAL A 32 6.78 -1.67 -12.14
C VAL A 32 5.34 -2.17 -11.99
N TRP A 33 4.68 -2.51 -13.09
CA TRP A 33 3.33 -3.08 -13.05
C TRP A 33 3.21 -4.26 -13.99
N LEU A 34 2.38 -5.22 -13.60
CA LEU A 34 2.01 -6.40 -14.36
C LEU A 34 0.94 -6.02 -15.39
N ASP A 35 1.07 -6.56 -16.61
CA ASP A 35 0.06 -6.41 -17.65
C ASP A 35 -1.29 -7.01 -17.19
N GLU A 36 -2.41 -6.35 -17.52
CA GLU A 36 -3.76 -6.76 -17.09
C GLU A 36 -4.11 -8.17 -17.56
N ALA A 37 -3.55 -8.62 -18.69
CA ALA A 37 -3.74 -9.97 -19.19
C ALA A 37 -3.17 -11.07 -18.28
N ASP A 38 -2.23 -10.71 -17.39
CA ASP A 38 -1.57 -11.63 -16.44
C ASP A 38 -2.14 -11.51 -15.01
N HIS A 39 -3.18 -10.69 -14.80
CA HIS A 39 -3.83 -10.55 -13.48
C HIS A 39 -4.67 -11.78 -13.15
N LEU A 40 -4.76 -12.10 -11.86
CA LEU A 40 -5.75 -13.06 -11.38
C LEU A 40 -7.14 -12.44 -11.48
N ASP A 41 -8.16 -13.27 -11.70
CA ASP A 41 -9.53 -12.84 -11.42
C ASP A 41 -9.76 -12.72 -9.90
N GLU A 42 -10.82 -12.01 -9.52
CA GLU A 42 -11.10 -11.68 -8.12
C GLU A 42 -11.29 -12.93 -7.25
N ALA A 43 -11.88 -14.00 -7.79
CA ALA A 43 -12.10 -15.24 -7.06
C ALA A 43 -10.77 -15.97 -6.80
N ALA A 44 -9.88 -16.01 -7.80
CA ALA A 44 -8.54 -16.57 -7.67
C ALA A 44 -7.65 -15.73 -6.74
N GLU A 45 -7.74 -14.40 -6.80
CA GLU A 45 -7.05 -13.50 -5.86
C GLU A 45 -7.48 -13.79 -4.41
N LYS A 46 -8.79 -13.81 -4.15
CA LYS A 46 -9.33 -14.08 -2.81
C LYS A 46 -8.92 -15.46 -2.30
N ALA A 47 -8.89 -16.48 -3.17
CA ALA A 47 -8.47 -17.82 -2.78
C ALA A 47 -7.02 -17.89 -2.28
N VAL A 48 -6.13 -17.01 -2.78
CA VAL A 48 -4.77 -16.88 -2.26
C VAL A 48 -4.78 -16.26 -0.86
N TYR A 49 -5.56 -15.20 -0.65
CA TYR A 49 -5.67 -14.55 0.66
C TYR A 49 -6.27 -15.46 1.74
N ASP A 50 -7.20 -16.34 1.36
CA ASP A 50 -7.81 -17.30 2.28
C ASP A 50 -6.81 -18.36 2.81
N ASP A 51 -5.62 -18.50 2.20
CA ASP A 51 -4.53 -19.38 2.66
C ASP A 51 -3.57 -18.69 3.66
N HIS A 52 -3.70 -17.37 3.88
CA HIS A 52 -2.82 -16.61 4.77
C HIS A 52 -3.16 -16.80 6.26
N ASP A 53 -2.16 -17.18 7.07
CA ASP A 53 -2.26 -17.30 8.54
C ASP A 53 -1.93 -15.98 9.25
N ASN A 54 -2.90 -15.06 9.29
CA ASN A 54 -2.75 -13.72 9.90
C ASN A 54 -3.20 -13.68 11.37
N ARG A 55 -2.53 -14.43 12.24
CA ARG A 55 -2.88 -14.47 13.67
C ARG A 55 -2.60 -13.13 14.35
N VAL A 56 -3.66 -12.50 14.87
CA VAL A 56 -3.63 -11.18 15.52
C VAL A 56 -2.59 -11.07 16.64
N ASP A 57 -2.46 -12.11 17.46
CA ASP A 57 -1.56 -12.13 18.61
C ASP A 57 -0.15 -12.64 18.29
N ASP A 58 0.15 -12.97 17.02
CA ASP A 58 1.49 -13.43 16.65
C ASP A 58 2.53 -12.32 16.89
N PRO A 59 3.55 -12.56 17.76
CA PRO A 59 4.54 -11.53 18.06
C PRO A 59 5.40 -11.15 16.85
N GLY A 60 5.59 -12.07 15.89
CA GLY A 60 6.31 -11.78 14.64
C GLY A 60 5.55 -10.81 13.77
N TYR A 61 4.26 -11.06 13.57
CA TYR A 61 3.36 -10.23 12.79
C TYR A 61 3.16 -8.85 13.42
N ARG A 62 2.93 -8.78 14.75
CA ARG A 62 2.85 -7.49 15.44
C ARG A 62 4.14 -6.68 15.34
N ARG A 63 5.33 -7.33 15.41
CA ARG A 63 6.62 -6.65 15.15
C ARG A 63 6.75 -6.18 13.70
N PHE A 64 6.20 -6.93 12.75
CA PHE A 64 6.18 -6.56 11.35
C PHE A 64 5.34 -5.29 11.13
N LEU A 65 4.11 -5.26 11.66
CA LEU A 65 3.21 -4.11 11.58
C LEU A 65 3.70 -2.90 12.37
N MET A 66 4.48 -3.11 13.42
CA MET A 66 5.05 -2.03 14.23
C MET A 66 6.01 -1.13 13.43
N ARG A 67 6.53 -1.57 12.28
CA ARG A 67 7.30 -0.67 11.40
C ARG A 67 6.44 0.47 10.84
N ALA A 68 5.25 0.18 10.35
CA ALA A 68 4.29 1.22 9.98
C ALA A 68 3.69 1.91 11.20
N PHE A 69 3.18 1.13 12.16
CA PHE A 69 2.43 1.69 13.27
C PHE A 69 3.30 2.53 14.22
N GLY A 70 4.59 2.22 14.35
CA GLY A 70 5.56 3.04 15.06
C GLY A 70 5.69 4.46 14.49
N GLU A 71 5.57 4.61 13.17
CA GLU A 71 5.61 5.94 12.52
C GLU A 71 4.34 6.76 12.80
N VAL A 72 3.19 6.09 13.02
CA VAL A 72 1.96 6.73 13.52
C VAL A 72 2.18 7.21 14.96
N LEU A 73 2.65 6.32 15.85
CA LEU A 73 2.90 6.65 17.26
C LEU A 73 3.86 7.82 17.45
N ALA A 74 4.84 7.96 16.55
CA ALA A 74 5.80 9.07 16.58
C ALA A 74 5.23 10.42 16.14
N ARG A 75 4.10 10.44 15.41
CA ARG A 75 3.55 11.66 14.75
C ARG A 75 2.16 12.05 15.24
N VAL A 76 1.39 11.11 15.78
CA VAL A 76 -0.01 11.33 16.17
C VAL A 76 -0.19 10.93 17.62
N SER A 77 -0.74 11.84 18.43
CA SER A 77 -1.10 11.56 19.82
C SER A 77 -2.61 11.29 19.95
N PRO A 78 -3.03 10.33 20.78
CA PRO A 78 -4.44 10.12 21.09
C PRO A 78 -4.98 11.26 21.98
N PRO A 79 -6.30 11.55 21.94
CA PRO A 79 -7.31 10.87 21.12
C PRO A 79 -7.21 11.30 19.65
N ALA A 80 -7.19 10.31 18.75
CA ALA A 80 -7.17 10.51 17.30
C ALA A 80 -7.81 9.31 16.59
N SER A 81 -8.35 9.57 15.41
CA SER A 81 -9.05 8.61 14.56
C SER A 81 -8.14 8.07 13.46
N GLY A 82 -8.12 6.74 13.31
CA GLY A 82 -7.30 6.02 12.34
C GLY A 82 -8.11 5.07 11.47
N LEU A 83 -7.70 4.93 10.21
CA LEU A 83 -8.17 3.87 9.31
C LEU A 83 -7.01 2.94 8.98
N ASP A 84 -7.23 1.64 9.14
CA ASP A 84 -6.38 0.61 8.53
C ASP A 84 -7.01 0.13 7.22
N PHE A 85 -6.40 0.48 6.09
CA PHE A 85 -6.88 0.16 4.75
C PHE A 85 -6.23 -1.13 4.23
N GLY A 86 -7.07 -2.13 3.94
CA GLY A 86 -6.69 -3.51 3.66
C GLY A 86 -6.39 -4.28 4.94
N CYS A 87 -7.27 -4.18 5.94
CA CYS A 87 -7.02 -4.69 7.28
C CYS A 87 -7.09 -6.23 7.41
N GLY A 88 -7.55 -6.93 6.36
CA GLY A 88 -7.68 -8.39 6.35
C GLY A 88 -8.73 -8.95 7.34
N PRO A 89 -8.78 -10.29 7.52
CA PRO A 89 -9.78 -10.97 8.33
C PRO A 89 -9.55 -10.88 9.86
N GLY A 90 -8.34 -10.53 10.28
CA GLY A 90 -7.95 -10.38 11.68
C GLY A 90 -7.10 -9.12 11.85
N PRO A 91 -7.71 -7.94 12.05
CA PRO A 91 -7.01 -6.67 11.86
C PRO A 91 -6.14 -6.34 13.08
N ALA A 92 -4.95 -6.95 13.12
CA ALA A 92 -4.01 -6.82 14.23
C ALA A 92 -3.58 -5.37 14.46
N LEU A 93 -3.42 -4.58 13.39
CA LEU A 93 -3.11 -3.16 13.49
C LEU A 93 -4.25 -2.36 14.13
N VAL A 94 -5.52 -2.66 13.79
CA VAL A 94 -6.69 -2.07 14.46
C VAL A 94 -6.69 -2.40 15.95
N ALA A 95 -6.36 -3.63 16.34
CA ALA A 95 -6.23 -4.00 17.76
C ALA A 95 -5.10 -3.23 18.45
N MET A 96 -3.91 -3.20 17.84
CA MET A 96 -2.75 -2.42 18.31
C MET A 96 -3.08 -0.93 18.50
N GLY A 97 -3.81 -0.33 17.55
CA GLY A 97 -4.25 1.06 17.63
C GLY A 97 -5.21 1.33 18.78
N ARG A 98 -6.18 0.43 18.99
CA ARG A 98 -7.12 0.53 20.13
C ARG A 98 -6.40 0.39 21.47
N GLU A 99 -5.47 -0.55 21.58
CA GLU A 99 -4.62 -0.73 22.78
C GLU A 99 -3.79 0.53 23.08
N ALA A 100 -3.34 1.25 22.04
CA ALA A 100 -2.61 2.51 22.17
C ALA A 100 -3.52 3.74 22.41
N GLY A 101 -4.85 3.56 22.48
CA GLY A 101 -5.80 4.62 22.80
C GLY A 101 -6.37 5.39 21.59
N PHE A 102 -6.19 4.88 20.36
CA PHE A 102 -6.80 5.46 19.16
C PHE A 102 -8.20 4.93 18.89
N GLU A 103 -9.02 5.75 18.24
CA GLU A 103 -10.26 5.30 17.62
C GLU A 103 -9.93 4.68 16.26
N MET A 104 -10.09 3.36 16.12
CA MET A 104 -9.68 2.63 14.92
C MET A 104 -10.86 2.06 14.14
N ALA A 105 -10.88 2.35 12.84
CA ALA A 105 -11.65 1.67 11.81
C ALA A 105 -10.73 0.77 10.97
N GLY A 106 -11.28 -0.31 10.41
CA GLY A 106 -10.60 -1.18 9.44
C GLY A 106 -11.50 -1.38 8.24
N TYR A 107 -10.93 -1.25 7.04
CA TYR A 107 -11.63 -1.49 5.78
C TYR A 107 -10.84 -2.53 4.98
N ASP A 108 -11.55 -3.48 4.37
CA ASP A 108 -10.96 -4.46 3.46
C ASP A 108 -12.02 -4.94 2.46
N LYS A 109 -11.69 -4.95 1.16
CA LYS A 109 -12.67 -5.30 0.11
C LYS A 109 -13.25 -6.72 0.23
N PHE A 110 -12.54 -7.64 0.86
CA PHE A 110 -12.97 -9.04 1.00
C PHE A 110 -13.46 -9.38 2.40
N TYR A 111 -12.90 -8.75 3.43
CA TYR A 111 -13.12 -9.17 4.82
C TYR A 111 -13.86 -8.14 5.68
N ALA A 112 -13.89 -6.88 5.27
CA ALA A 112 -14.50 -5.77 6.00
C ALA A 112 -14.97 -4.67 5.04
N ASP A 113 -15.87 -5.02 4.12
CA ASP A 113 -16.37 -4.12 3.08
C ASP A 113 -17.47 -3.21 3.64
N ASP A 114 -17.04 -2.14 4.31
CA ASP A 114 -17.90 -1.03 4.71
C ASP A 114 -17.45 0.26 3.98
N PRO A 115 -17.96 0.52 2.76
CA PRO A 115 -17.58 1.67 1.95
C PRO A 115 -17.86 3.02 2.61
N GLU A 116 -18.76 3.10 3.60
CA GLU A 116 -19.02 4.35 4.32
C GLU A 116 -17.77 4.83 5.07
N LEU A 117 -16.87 3.93 5.46
CA LEU A 117 -15.58 4.29 6.07
C LEU A 117 -14.71 5.13 5.12
N LEU A 118 -14.81 4.92 3.81
CA LEU A 118 -14.06 5.67 2.80
C LEU A 118 -14.65 7.07 2.51
N SER A 119 -15.73 7.44 3.21
CA SER A 119 -16.34 8.78 3.19
C SER A 119 -15.96 9.64 4.40
N ARG A 120 -15.32 9.06 5.43
CA ARG A 120 -14.95 9.73 6.68
C ARG A 120 -13.54 10.32 6.61
N GLU A 121 -13.25 11.30 7.47
CA GLU A 121 -11.91 11.85 7.60
C GLU A 121 -11.16 11.30 8.81
N TYR A 122 -9.85 11.08 8.67
CA TYR A 122 -8.99 10.46 9.67
C TYR A 122 -7.76 11.32 9.98
N ASP A 123 -7.26 11.21 11.21
CA ASP A 123 -5.99 11.82 11.63
C ASP A 123 -4.79 11.01 11.09
N PHE A 124 -4.97 9.71 10.87
CA PHE A 124 -4.00 8.89 10.15
C PHE A 124 -4.66 7.75 9.38
N ILE A 125 -3.97 7.27 8.35
CA ILE A 125 -4.36 6.08 7.59
C ILE A 125 -3.12 5.20 7.46
N THR A 126 -3.26 3.91 7.79
CA THR A 126 -2.26 2.87 7.51
C THR A 126 -2.70 2.01 6.35
N SER A 127 -1.73 1.52 5.56
CA SER A 127 -1.96 0.51 4.54
C SER A 127 -0.72 -0.37 4.44
N THR A 128 -0.82 -1.59 4.95
CA THR A 128 0.33 -2.51 5.10
C THR A 128 0.17 -3.74 4.23
N GLU A 129 1.06 -3.91 3.27
CA GLU A 129 1.05 -5.00 2.27
C GLU A 129 -0.27 -5.06 1.49
N VAL A 130 -0.67 -3.90 0.95
CA VAL A 130 -1.97 -3.72 0.28
C VAL A 130 -1.80 -3.05 -1.08
N VAL A 131 -0.96 -2.00 -1.14
CA VAL A 131 -0.84 -1.15 -2.32
C VAL A 131 -0.31 -1.90 -3.54
N GLU A 132 0.43 -2.98 -3.34
CA GLU A 132 0.97 -3.88 -4.38
C GLU A 132 -0.09 -4.71 -5.11
N HIS A 133 -1.30 -4.81 -4.54
CA HIS A 133 -2.42 -5.57 -5.10
C HIS A 133 -3.42 -4.68 -5.87
N LEU A 134 -3.22 -3.36 -5.85
CA LEU A 134 -4.18 -2.42 -6.43
C LEU A 134 -4.05 -2.35 -7.94
N ALA A 135 -5.14 -2.61 -8.66
CA ALA A 135 -5.20 -2.45 -10.12
C ALA A 135 -5.14 -0.97 -10.54
N ASP A 136 -5.84 -0.09 -9.78
CA ASP A 136 -5.73 1.36 -9.92
C ASP A 136 -5.16 1.99 -8.63
N PRO A 137 -3.83 1.88 -8.41
CA PRO A 137 -3.21 2.39 -7.20
C PRO A 137 -3.36 3.91 -7.08
N ARG A 138 -3.42 4.65 -8.20
CA ARG A 138 -3.59 6.10 -8.14
C ARG A 138 -4.95 6.45 -7.55
N ALA A 139 -6.03 5.95 -8.13
CA ALA A 139 -7.37 6.37 -7.72
C ALA A 139 -7.60 6.07 -6.24
N VAL A 140 -7.16 4.89 -5.79
CA VAL A 140 -7.25 4.48 -4.39
C VAL A 140 -6.41 5.38 -3.49
N LEU A 141 -5.13 5.60 -3.80
CA LEU A 141 -4.25 6.42 -2.97
C LEU A 141 -4.67 7.90 -2.94
N ASP A 142 -5.13 8.46 -4.07
CA ASP A 142 -5.73 9.79 -4.12
C ASP A 142 -6.99 9.86 -3.23
N GLY A 143 -7.80 8.80 -3.23
CA GLY A 143 -8.97 8.66 -2.36
C GLY A 143 -8.60 8.67 -0.88
N LEU A 144 -7.64 7.83 -0.47
CA LEU A 144 -7.15 7.78 0.92
C LEU A 144 -6.55 9.12 1.33
N TRP A 145 -5.73 9.74 0.47
CA TRP A 145 -5.17 11.07 0.73
C TRP A 145 -6.25 12.14 0.93
N ALA A 146 -7.33 12.07 0.15
CA ALA A 146 -8.48 12.96 0.30
C ALA A 146 -9.28 12.73 1.59
N ARG A 147 -9.07 11.62 2.29
CA ARG A 147 -9.67 11.30 3.60
C ARG A 147 -8.79 11.63 4.79
N LEU A 148 -7.56 12.09 4.58
CA LEU A 148 -6.78 12.63 5.69
C LEU A 148 -7.21 14.05 6.04
N LYS A 149 -7.28 14.36 7.33
CA LYS A 149 -7.38 15.74 7.83
C LYS A 149 -6.06 16.51 7.53
N PRO A 150 -6.08 17.85 7.47
CA PRO A 150 -4.83 18.63 7.44
C PRO A 150 -3.92 18.27 8.63
N GLY A 151 -2.62 18.08 8.37
CA GLY A 151 -1.67 17.55 9.36
C GLY A 151 -1.73 16.04 9.57
N GLY A 152 -2.69 15.34 8.98
CA GLY A 152 -2.82 13.88 9.10
C GLY A 152 -1.77 13.12 8.30
N VAL A 153 -1.51 11.86 8.68
CA VAL A 153 -0.42 11.06 8.09
C VAL A 153 -0.92 9.82 7.35
N LEU A 154 -0.38 9.58 6.16
CA LEU A 154 -0.55 8.32 5.42
C LEU A 154 0.73 7.50 5.58
N VAL A 155 0.60 6.30 6.15
CA VAL A 155 1.71 5.36 6.31
C VAL A 155 1.46 4.14 5.43
N VAL A 156 2.29 3.96 4.42
CA VAL A 156 2.23 2.81 3.50
C VAL A 156 3.40 1.89 3.81
N GLN A 157 3.12 0.61 4.06
CA GLN A 157 4.14 -0.43 4.15
C GLN A 157 4.04 -1.36 2.96
N THR A 158 5.07 -1.42 2.13
CA THR A 158 5.21 -2.28 0.96
C THR A 158 6.69 -2.35 0.60
N GLN A 159 7.16 -3.50 0.10
CA GLN A 159 8.56 -3.57 -0.30
C GLN A 159 8.82 -2.78 -1.60
N ARG A 160 10.04 -2.24 -1.73
CA ARG A 160 10.38 -1.30 -2.81
C ARG A 160 11.29 -1.90 -3.89
N VAL A 161 11.01 -1.56 -5.15
CA VAL A 161 11.84 -1.86 -6.32
C VAL A 161 13.16 -1.09 -6.22
N LEU A 162 14.28 -1.79 -6.35
CA LEU A 162 15.63 -1.16 -6.38
C LEU A 162 16.32 -1.24 -7.75
N GLY A 163 15.74 -1.96 -8.71
CA GLY A 163 16.32 -2.10 -10.05
C GLY A 163 15.90 -3.40 -10.74
N ASP A 164 16.10 -3.45 -12.05
CA ASP A 164 15.61 -4.53 -12.91
C ASP A 164 16.19 -5.89 -12.51
N GLU A 165 17.52 -6.00 -12.34
CA GLU A 165 18.16 -7.27 -11.99
C GLU A 165 17.65 -7.85 -10.66
N ARG A 166 17.46 -6.98 -9.66
CA ARG A 166 16.88 -7.41 -8.38
C ARG A 166 15.43 -7.81 -8.58
N PHE A 167 14.64 -7.04 -9.32
CA PHE A 167 13.23 -7.35 -9.60
C PHE A 167 13.04 -8.74 -10.23
N ARG A 168 13.91 -9.13 -11.16
CA ARG A 168 13.83 -10.45 -11.84
C ARG A 168 13.97 -11.64 -10.88
N THR A 169 14.74 -11.49 -9.80
CA THR A 169 15.03 -12.56 -8.83
C THR A 169 14.28 -12.39 -7.50
N TRP A 170 13.49 -11.33 -7.36
CA TRP A 170 12.88 -10.95 -6.11
C TRP A 170 11.73 -11.88 -5.71
N ARG A 171 11.81 -12.45 -4.50
CA ARG A 171 10.75 -13.32 -3.95
C ARG A 171 9.41 -12.61 -3.79
N TYR A 172 9.41 -11.33 -3.43
CA TYR A 172 8.17 -10.56 -3.22
C TYR A 172 7.29 -10.48 -4.48
N ARG A 173 7.90 -10.49 -5.67
CA ARG A 173 7.18 -10.55 -6.96
C ARG A 173 6.55 -11.92 -7.24
N GLN A 174 6.96 -12.97 -6.53
CA GLN A 174 6.48 -14.34 -6.79
C GLN A 174 5.06 -14.55 -6.28
N ASP A 175 4.59 -13.73 -5.36
CA ASP A 175 3.18 -13.72 -4.99
C ASP A 175 2.34 -13.32 -6.22
N PRO A 176 1.41 -14.18 -6.67
CA PRO A 176 0.65 -13.92 -7.88
C PRO A 176 -0.38 -12.79 -7.73
N THR A 177 -0.69 -12.37 -6.50
CA THR A 177 -1.57 -11.23 -6.21
C THR A 177 -0.83 -9.89 -6.28
N HIS A 178 0.50 -9.88 -6.34
CA HIS A 178 1.28 -8.65 -6.45
C HIS A 178 1.36 -8.21 -7.91
N ILE A 179 0.66 -7.14 -8.24
CA ILE A 179 0.48 -6.64 -9.62
C ILE A 179 1.11 -5.28 -9.86
N VAL A 180 1.41 -4.51 -8.80
CA VAL A 180 2.12 -3.23 -8.88
C VAL A 180 3.22 -3.16 -7.83
N PHE A 181 4.37 -2.57 -8.18
CA PHE A 181 5.54 -2.54 -7.31
C PHE A 181 6.15 -1.14 -7.31
N PHE A 182 6.19 -0.54 -6.13
CA PHE A 182 6.60 0.84 -5.94
C PHE A 182 8.12 0.96 -5.84
N ALA A 183 8.67 2.03 -6.43
CA ALA A 183 10.02 2.51 -6.15
C ALA A 183 9.94 3.79 -5.30
N GLU A 184 11.07 4.28 -4.77
CA GLU A 184 11.10 5.61 -4.13
C GLU A 184 10.61 6.71 -5.08
N ALA A 185 10.98 6.65 -6.36
CA ALA A 185 10.49 7.60 -7.36
C ALA A 185 8.97 7.55 -7.53
N SER A 186 8.33 6.41 -7.28
CA SER A 186 6.87 6.24 -7.34
C SER A 186 6.21 7.03 -6.21
N PHE A 187 6.72 6.86 -4.99
CA PHE A 187 6.25 7.61 -3.83
C PHE A 187 6.57 9.11 -3.92
N ARG A 188 7.74 9.49 -4.44
CA ARG A 188 8.07 10.91 -4.68
C ARG A 188 7.14 11.55 -5.72
N ALA A 189 6.71 10.80 -6.72
CA ALA A 189 5.72 11.28 -7.69
C ALA A 189 4.34 11.53 -7.04
N LEU A 190 3.92 10.68 -6.10
CA LEU A 190 2.74 10.92 -5.27
C LEU A 190 2.90 12.16 -4.40
N GLY A 191 4.04 12.30 -3.72
CA GLY A 191 4.36 13.48 -2.90
C GLY A 191 4.27 14.77 -3.71
N ALA A 192 4.88 14.80 -4.91
CA ALA A 192 4.78 15.94 -5.82
C ALA A 192 3.33 16.26 -6.24
N ARG A 193 2.52 15.22 -6.52
CA ARG A 193 1.09 15.35 -6.86
C ARG A 193 0.28 15.93 -5.70
N TRP A 194 0.58 15.49 -4.48
CA TRP A 194 -0.12 15.89 -3.26
C TRP A 194 0.44 17.16 -2.61
N ARG A 195 1.53 17.70 -3.17
CA ARG A 195 2.31 18.81 -2.57
C ARG A 195 2.73 18.50 -1.14
N ALA A 196 3.14 17.25 -0.92
CA ALA A 196 3.61 16.73 0.35
C ALA A 196 5.01 16.13 0.19
N GLU A 197 5.80 16.19 1.24
CA GLU A 197 7.05 15.45 1.32
C GLU A 197 6.79 13.98 1.66
N VAL A 198 7.72 13.12 1.26
CA VAL A 198 7.70 11.69 1.61
C VAL A 198 8.97 11.31 2.34
N GLU A 199 8.80 10.60 3.45
CA GLU A 199 9.87 10.03 4.25
C GLU A 199 9.93 8.51 4.04
N PHE A 200 11.13 7.93 4.18
CA PHE A 200 11.36 6.49 4.06
C PHE A 200 12.08 5.93 5.30
N PRO A 201 11.41 5.90 6.47
CA PRO A 201 12.03 5.52 7.75
C PRO A 201 12.49 4.05 7.80
N HIS A 202 11.85 3.19 7.01
CA HIS A 202 12.22 1.77 6.86
C HIS A 202 12.35 1.39 5.39
N ALA A 203 13.02 0.26 5.12
CA ALA A 203 13.21 -0.27 3.76
C ALA A 203 11.88 -0.53 3.02
N ASP A 204 10.80 -0.73 3.77
CA ASP A 204 9.45 -1.06 3.31
C ASP A 204 8.39 -0.07 3.78
N VAL A 205 8.75 1.09 4.36
CA VAL A 205 7.76 2.08 4.83
C VAL A 205 7.95 3.41 4.12
N ALA A 206 6.86 3.98 3.63
CA ALA A 206 6.76 5.35 3.13
C ALA A 206 5.72 6.13 3.95
N VAL A 207 6.09 7.33 4.38
CA VAL A 207 5.23 8.20 5.20
C VAL A 207 5.01 9.52 4.49
N PHE A 208 3.75 9.94 4.39
CA PHE A 208 3.36 11.25 3.89
C PHE A 208 2.63 12.02 4.99
N THR A 209 2.89 13.31 5.11
CA THR A 209 2.17 14.22 6.01
C THR A 209 1.38 15.21 5.17
N LYS A 210 0.07 15.31 5.41
CA LYS A 210 -0.81 16.22 4.68
C LYS A 210 -0.58 17.66 5.15
N PRO A 211 -0.34 18.61 4.23
CA PRO A 211 -0.15 20.02 4.58
C PRO A 211 -1.43 20.67 5.11
#